data_AF-X1IWH5-F1
#
_entry.id   AF-X1IWH5-F1
#
_cell.length_a   1.000
_cell.length_b   1.000
_cell.length_c   1.000
_cell.angle_alpha   90.00
_cell.angle_beta   90.00
_cell.angle_gamma   90.00
#
_symmetry.space_group_name_H-M   'P 1'
#
loop_
_entity.id
_entity.type
_entity.pdbx_description
1 polymer ?
#
loop_
_entity_poly.entity_id
_entity_poly.type
_entity_poly.pdbx_seq_one_letter_code
_entity_poly.pdbx_strand_id
1 'polypeptide(L)'
;MIVFISDLHFVDETAGKQNIPISAFELFLSNLKTHSENTKNKEKELKIVFLGDIFDFLRTEEWFKEKEEDRPWGNNTENMKKRAKIILDKIAEKNKDTFNLFSKDNLEKTFKDTNIETIYIPGNHDRLCWMIDELKEKVMELLGLNANNTNNFKHSFFNIEHGVYATHGHIFDNFNYEGGSSYTDLDYGLVPIGDPITTKILAKIPSKLIKNIKLKNTLSSEDIIRLKYNFREIG
;
A
#
# COMPACT_ATOMS: atom_id res chain seq x y z
N MET A 1 6.94 -20.30 10.07
CA MET A 1 5.57 -19.72 10.01
C MET A 1 5.56 -18.67 8.91
N ILE A 2 4.54 -18.67 8.06
CA ILE A 2 4.37 -17.64 7.02
C ILE A 2 3.04 -16.94 7.27
N VAL A 3 3.05 -15.62 7.23
CA VAL A 3 1.89 -14.77 7.43
C VAL A 3 1.75 -13.87 6.21
N PHE A 4 0.57 -13.85 5.61
CA PHE A 4 0.23 -12.94 4.52
C PHE A 4 -0.60 -11.79 5.06
N ILE A 5 -0.25 -10.57 4.68
CA ILE A 5 -1.02 -9.36 4.96
C ILE A 5 -1.12 -8.56 3.65
N SER A 6 -2.31 -8.07 3.32
CA SER A 6 -2.64 -7.47 2.02
C SER A 6 -3.72 -6.39 2.22
N ASP A 7 -3.97 -5.59 1.18
CA ASP A 7 -5.06 -4.60 1.12
C ASP A 7 -5.03 -3.61 2.31
N LEU A 8 -3.83 -3.20 2.75
CA LEU A 8 -3.67 -2.24 3.84
C LEU A 8 -3.97 -0.81 3.39
N HIS A 9 -3.70 -0.50 2.11
CA HIS A 9 -3.95 0.78 1.47
C HIS A 9 -3.59 2.00 2.34
N PHE A 10 -2.34 2.06 2.84
CA PHE A 10 -1.87 3.23 3.57
C PHE A 10 -1.96 4.48 2.69
N VAL A 11 -2.63 5.52 3.19
CA VAL A 11 -2.90 6.79 2.51
C VAL A 11 -2.35 7.99 3.28
N ASP A 12 -2.17 9.12 2.59
CA ASP A 12 -1.78 10.41 3.17
C ASP A 12 -2.93 11.18 3.86
N GLU A 13 -4.12 10.61 3.82
CA GLU A 13 -5.40 11.14 4.28
C GLU A 13 -5.96 12.40 3.61
N THR A 14 -5.35 12.86 2.50
CA THR A 14 -5.82 14.06 1.80
C THR A 14 -7.16 13.83 1.11
N ALA A 15 -7.38 12.64 0.52
CA ALA A 15 -8.61 12.28 -0.17
C ALA A 15 -9.58 11.40 0.65
N GLY A 16 -9.20 10.93 1.85
CA GLY A 16 -10.02 10.06 2.69
C GLY A 16 -9.31 9.69 3.99
N LYS A 17 -10.02 9.44 5.09
CA LYS A 17 -9.40 9.02 6.37
C LYS A 17 -9.69 7.55 6.62
N GLN A 18 -8.86 6.67 6.09
CA GLN A 18 -9.10 5.23 6.04
C GLN A 18 -7.91 4.40 6.55
N ASN A 19 -6.86 5.03 7.08
CA ASN A 19 -5.74 4.30 7.64
C ASN A 19 -6.21 3.48 8.86
N ILE A 20 -5.75 2.23 8.91
CA ILE A 20 -6.01 1.32 10.02
C ILE A 20 -5.31 1.87 11.29
N PRO A 21 -5.99 1.92 12.45
CA PRO A 21 -5.37 2.42 13.68
C PRO A 21 -4.20 1.54 14.11
N ILE A 22 -3.14 2.16 14.65
CA ILE A 22 -1.92 1.47 15.10
C ILE A 22 -2.20 0.29 16.05
N SER A 23 -3.21 0.41 16.92
CA SER A 23 -3.58 -0.64 17.88
C SER A 23 -3.97 -1.97 17.23
N ALA A 24 -4.49 -1.95 16.00
CA ALA A 24 -4.77 -3.18 15.26
C ALA A 24 -3.47 -3.91 14.87
N PHE A 25 -2.42 -3.17 14.52
CA PHE A 25 -1.11 -3.72 14.18
C PHE A 25 -0.36 -4.21 15.42
N GLU A 26 -0.47 -3.50 16.56
CA GLU A 26 0.07 -3.96 17.84
C GLU A 26 -0.57 -5.29 18.25
N LEU A 27 -1.90 -5.40 18.15
CA LEU A 27 -2.62 -6.64 18.42
C LEU A 27 -2.21 -7.75 17.46
N PHE A 28 -2.09 -7.46 16.16
CA PHE A 28 -1.63 -8.40 15.14
C PHE A 28 -0.24 -8.96 15.48
N LEU A 29 0.75 -8.09 15.72
CA LEU A 29 2.11 -8.50 16.05
C LEU A 29 2.18 -9.26 17.39
N SER A 30 1.39 -8.86 18.39
CA SER A 30 1.30 -9.61 19.66
C SER A 30 0.75 -11.02 19.43
N ASN A 31 -0.26 -11.18 18.59
CA ASN A 31 -0.82 -12.49 18.27
C ASN A 31 0.22 -13.36 17.54
N LEU A 32 0.94 -12.80 16.57
CA LEU A 32 2.03 -13.51 15.89
C LEU A 32 3.12 -13.95 16.85
N LYS A 33 3.48 -13.07 17.79
CA LYS A 33 4.48 -13.37 18.82
C LYS A 33 4.07 -14.58 19.65
N THR A 34 2.83 -14.61 20.15
CA THR A 34 2.31 -15.77 20.90
C THR A 34 2.39 -17.06 20.09
N HIS A 35 2.06 -17.04 18.79
CA HIS A 35 2.17 -18.23 17.93
C HIS A 35 3.62 -18.65 17.71
N SER A 36 4.54 -17.70 17.50
CA SER A 36 5.97 -17.98 17.35
C SER A 36 6.60 -18.53 18.64
N GLU A 37 6.18 -18.05 19.81
CA GLU A 37 6.69 -18.53 21.09
C GLU A 37 6.26 -19.98 21.38
N ASN A 38 5.02 -20.33 21.02
CA ASN A 38 4.42 -21.63 21.31
C ASN A 38 4.87 -22.78 20.37
N THR A 39 5.62 -22.49 19.31
CA THR A 39 6.13 -23.56 18.43
C THR A 39 7.23 -24.39 19.12
N LYS A 40 7.25 -25.70 18.84
CA LYS A 40 8.27 -26.63 19.34
C LYS A 40 9.53 -26.67 18.47
N ASN A 41 9.54 -25.98 17.34
CA ASN A 41 10.69 -25.91 16.45
C ASN A 41 11.84 -25.15 17.13
N LYS A 42 13.05 -25.74 17.10
CA LYS A 42 14.27 -25.10 17.64
C LYS A 42 14.71 -23.93 16.77
N GLU A 43 14.57 -24.06 15.46
CA GLU A 43 14.82 -22.99 14.49
C GLU A 43 13.48 -22.33 14.18
N LYS A 44 13.20 -21.24 14.89
CA LYS A 44 11.96 -20.48 14.71
C LYS A 44 12.14 -19.50 13.57
N GLU A 45 11.33 -19.64 12.53
CA GLU A 45 11.29 -18.72 11.40
C GLU A 45 9.89 -18.11 11.26
N LEU A 46 9.84 -16.80 11.03
CA LEU A 46 8.64 -16.04 10.71
C LEU A 46 8.85 -15.21 9.44
N LYS A 47 8.10 -15.52 8.39
CA LYS A 47 8.01 -14.68 7.20
C LYS A 47 6.73 -13.87 7.23
N ILE A 48 6.84 -12.54 7.18
CA ILE A 48 5.69 -11.64 6.97
C ILE A 48 5.74 -11.19 5.51
N VAL A 49 4.76 -11.66 4.72
CA VAL A 49 4.63 -11.33 3.31
C VAL A 49 3.56 -10.26 3.16
N PHE A 50 3.99 -9.06 2.83
CA PHE A 50 3.15 -7.97 2.37
C PHE A 50 2.73 -8.26 0.92
N LEU A 51 1.54 -8.83 0.75
CA LEU A 51 1.03 -9.40 -0.49
C LEU A 51 0.11 -8.42 -1.22
N GLY A 52 0.66 -7.29 -1.61
CA GLY A 52 0.01 -6.30 -2.47
C GLY A 52 -0.94 -5.36 -1.75
N ASP A 53 -1.19 -4.26 -2.45
CA ASP A 53 -2.00 -3.11 -2.07
C ASP A 53 -1.69 -2.58 -0.66
N ILE A 54 -0.40 -2.36 -0.41
CA ILE A 54 0.11 -1.86 0.87
C ILE A 54 0.06 -0.33 0.91
N PHE A 55 0.47 0.33 -0.17
CA PHE A 55 0.48 1.78 -0.32
C PHE A 55 -0.52 2.20 -1.38
N ASP A 56 -1.41 3.14 -1.06
CA ASP A 56 -2.36 3.64 -2.04
C ASP A 56 -1.91 5.00 -2.58
N PHE A 57 -1.29 4.97 -3.76
CA PHE A 57 -0.86 6.18 -4.46
C PHE A 57 -2.03 6.92 -5.11
N LEU A 58 -3.21 6.30 -5.27
CA LEU A 58 -4.29 6.84 -6.07
C LEU A 58 -5.27 7.69 -5.26
N ARG A 59 -5.47 7.35 -3.98
CA ARG A 59 -6.34 8.07 -3.03
C ARG A 59 -5.63 9.26 -2.38
N THR A 60 -5.21 10.21 -3.20
CA THR A 60 -4.55 11.46 -2.77
C THR A 60 -4.97 12.66 -3.62
N GLU A 61 -4.98 13.85 -3.02
CA GLU A 61 -5.17 15.12 -3.74
C GLU A 61 -3.90 15.61 -4.45
N GLU A 62 -2.74 15.01 -4.16
CA GLU A 62 -1.45 15.44 -4.70
C GLU A 62 -1.40 15.38 -6.23
N TRP A 63 -2.04 14.38 -6.86
CA TRP A 63 -2.17 14.28 -8.32
C TRP A 63 -2.96 15.41 -8.97
N PHE A 64 -3.71 16.21 -8.21
CA PHE A 64 -4.45 17.35 -8.76
C PHE A 64 -3.57 18.56 -9.01
N LYS A 65 -2.34 18.54 -8.49
CA LYS A 65 -1.31 19.55 -8.75
C LYS A 65 -0.57 19.29 -10.07
N GLU A 66 -0.67 18.07 -10.59
CA GLU A 66 -0.04 17.65 -11.83
C GLU A 66 -0.99 17.71 -13.03
N LYS A 67 -0.39 17.90 -14.21
CA LYS A 67 -1.06 17.74 -15.50
C LYS A 67 -1.52 16.30 -15.70
N GLU A 68 -2.47 16.09 -16.61
CA GLU A 68 -3.00 14.75 -16.94
C GLU A 68 -1.88 13.76 -17.32
N GLU A 69 -0.96 14.20 -18.16
CA GLU A 69 0.20 13.41 -18.65
C GLU A 69 1.19 13.00 -17.56
N ASP A 70 1.17 13.68 -16.41
CA ASP A 70 2.09 13.48 -15.29
C ASP A 70 1.44 12.66 -14.13
N ARG A 71 0.25 12.10 -14.37
CA ARG A 71 -0.48 11.26 -13.39
C ARG A 71 -0.10 9.78 -13.51
N PRO A 72 -0.51 8.91 -12.57
CA PRO A 72 -0.15 7.49 -12.59
C PRO A 72 -0.49 6.74 -13.88
N TRP A 73 -1.54 7.18 -14.58
CA TRP A 73 -1.97 6.65 -15.89
C TRP A 73 -1.45 7.45 -17.10
N GLY A 74 -0.51 8.37 -16.88
CA GLY A 74 0.10 9.22 -17.90
C GLY A 74 1.37 8.60 -18.51
N ASN A 75 2.33 9.44 -18.89
CA ASN A 75 3.47 9.07 -19.73
C ASN A 75 4.79 8.80 -18.97
N ASN A 76 4.75 8.16 -17.80
CA ASN A 76 5.91 7.86 -16.95
C ASN A 76 6.97 8.99 -16.89
N THR A 77 6.50 10.21 -16.63
CA THR A 77 7.34 11.42 -16.71
C THR A 77 8.14 11.62 -15.42
N GLU A 78 9.18 12.45 -15.48
CA GLU A 78 9.94 12.84 -14.30
C GLU A 78 9.08 13.58 -13.25
N ASN A 79 8.03 14.28 -13.68
CA ASN A 79 7.07 14.91 -12.76
C ASN A 79 6.22 13.86 -12.04
N MET A 80 5.79 12.80 -12.75
CA MET A 80 5.07 11.68 -12.14
C MET A 80 5.91 11.03 -11.05
N LYS A 81 7.19 10.75 -11.33
CA LYS A 81 8.12 10.17 -10.34
C LYS A 81 8.32 11.06 -9.12
N LYS A 82 8.57 12.36 -9.34
CA LYS A 82 8.70 13.34 -8.25
C LYS A 82 7.44 13.41 -7.39
N ARG A 83 6.27 13.40 -8.02
CA ARG A 83 4.97 13.44 -7.32
C ARG A 83 4.72 12.14 -6.56
N ALA A 84 5.02 10.98 -7.14
CA ALA A 84 4.93 9.69 -6.47
C ALA A 84 5.81 9.64 -5.21
N LYS A 85 7.05 10.15 -5.28
CA LYS A 85 7.93 10.27 -4.11
C LYS A 85 7.30 11.12 -3.00
N ILE A 86 6.77 12.29 -3.36
CA ILE A 86 6.08 13.18 -2.40
C ILE A 86 4.89 12.47 -1.75
N ILE A 87 4.13 11.68 -2.52
CA ILE A 87 2.99 10.93 -2.00
C ILE A 87 3.45 9.86 -1.02
N LEU A 88 4.47 9.06 -1.37
CA LEU A 88 5.01 8.04 -0.47
C LEU A 88 5.56 8.66 0.83
N ASP A 89 6.26 9.79 0.74
CA ASP A 89 6.76 10.51 1.91
C ASP A 89 5.62 10.98 2.83
N LYS A 90 4.50 11.41 2.25
CA LYS A 90 3.31 11.82 3.02
C LYS A 90 2.59 10.63 3.64
N ILE A 91 2.46 9.51 2.92
CA ILE A 91 1.93 8.26 3.45
C ILE A 91 2.79 7.79 4.63
N ALA A 92 4.11 7.83 4.47
CA ALA A 92 5.09 7.47 5.49
C ALA A 92 4.95 8.33 6.74
N GLU A 93 4.93 9.65 6.60
CA GLU A 93 4.78 10.57 7.74
C GLU A 93 3.43 10.35 8.44
N LYS A 94 2.37 10.14 7.66
CA LYS A 94 1.03 9.97 8.21
C LYS A 94 0.84 8.67 9.00
N ASN A 95 1.56 7.62 8.62
CA ASN A 95 1.49 6.29 9.24
C ASN A 95 2.80 5.93 9.96
N LYS A 96 3.59 6.93 10.35
CA LYS A 96 4.94 6.77 10.90
C LYS A 96 5.00 5.81 12.07
N ASP A 97 4.06 5.94 13.00
CA ASP A 97 4.03 5.10 14.20
C ASP A 97 3.76 3.63 13.85
N THR A 98 2.89 3.36 12.86
CA THR A 98 2.63 2.02 12.34
C THR A 98 3.85 1.45 11.62
N PHE A 99 4.47 2.21 10.71
CA PHE A 99 5.68 1.75 10.02
C PHE A 99 6.84 1.51 10.98
N ASN A 100 6.93 2.28 12.06
CA ASN A 100 7.90 2.04 13.11
C ASN A 100 7.72 0.65 13.75
N LEU A 101 6.50 0.12 13.89
CA LEU A 101 6.30 -1.26 14.39
C LEU A 101 6.93 -2.33 13.48
N PHE A 102 6.96 -2.07 12.16
CA PHE A 102 7.53 -2.96 11.15
C PHE A 102 8.99 -2.69 10.86
N SER A 103 9.62 -1.72 11.52
CA SER A 103 11.04 -1.48 11.38
C SER A 103 11.82 -2.73 11.80
N LYS A 104 12.96 -2.98 11.13
CA LYS A 104 13.81 -4.15 11.39
C LYS A 104 14.12 -4.29 12.89
N ASP A 105 14.56 -3.20 13.52
CA ASP A 105 14.94 -3.20 14.94
C ASP A 105 13.76 -3.55 15.86
N ASN A 106 12.56 -3.03 15.58
CA ASN A 106 11.38 -3.33 16.41
C ASN A 106 10.86 -4.75 16.19
N LEU A 107 10.92 -5.26 14.96
CA LEU A 107 10.61 -6.65 14.67
C LEU A 107 11.59 -7.60 15.37
N GLU A 108 12.90 -7.40 15.24
CA GLU A 108 13.92 -8.20 15.93
C GLU A 108 13.77 -8.14 17.46
N LYS A 109 13.46 -6.96 18.01
CA LYS A 109 13.18 -6.80 19.45
C LYS A 109 11.92 -7.53 19.89
N THR A 110 10.88 -7.56 19.06
CA THR A 110 9.60 -8.21 19.35
C THR A 110 9.73 -9.73 19.27
N PHE A 111 10.53 -10.22 18.33
CA PHE A 111 10.69 -11.63 17.97
C PHE A 111 12.12 -12.15 18.25
N LYS A 112 12.67 -11.88 19.45
CA LYS A 112 14.10 -12.10 19.78
C LYS A 112 14.67 -13.48 19.44
N ASP A 113 13.89 -14.54 19.66
CA ASP A 113 14.32 -15.92 19.45
C ASP A 113 13.76 -16.50 18.14
N THR A 114 13.40 -15.65 17.18
CA THR A 114 12.80 -16.03 15.89
C THR A 114 13.48 -15.27 14.77
N ASN A 115 13.97 -15.99 13.77
CA ASN A 115 14.46 -15.39 12.55
C ASN A 115 13.27 -14.79 11.77
N ILE A 116 13.20 -13.45 11.72
CA ILE A 116 12.13 -12.73 11.05
C ILE A 116 12.59 -12.23 9.68
N GLU A 117 11.75 -12.45 8.68
CA GLU A 117 11.95 -11.97 7.32
C GLU A 117 10.68 -11.28 6.84
N THR A 118 10.80 -10.05 6.37
CA THR A 118 9.72 -9.34 5.68
C THR A 118 9.95 -9.40 4.17
N ILE A 119 8.86 -9.59 3.43
CA ILE A 119 8.88 -9.76 1.98
C ILE A 119 7.75 -8.90 1.41
N TYR A 120 8.03 -8.19 0.32
CA TYR A 120 7.05 -7.34 -0.34
C TYR A 120 6.78 -7.82 -1.77
N ILE A 121 5.51 -8.08 -2.06
CA ILE A 121 4.96 -8.43 -3.38
C ILE A 121 3.98 -7.30 -3.73
N PRO A 122 4.21 -6.50 -4.78
CA PRO A 122 3.36 -5.36 -5.09
C PRO A 122 2.03 -5.82 -5.70
N GLY A 123 0.95 -5.12 -5.34
CA GLY A 123 -0.34 -5.17 -6.03
C GLY A 123 -0.46 -4.09 -7.10
N ASN A 124 -1.69 -3.81 -7.56
CA ASN A 124 -1.94 -2.78 -8.58
C ASN A 124 -1.86 -1.37 -8.00
N HIS A 125 -2.31 -1.13 -6.76
CA HIS A 125 -2.18 0.19 -6.12
C HIS A 125 -0.72 0.52 -5.78
N ASP A 126 0.08 -0.53 -5.60
CA ASP A 126 1.52 -0.49 -5.35
C ASP A 126 2.36 -0.37 -6.63
N ARG A 127 1.76 -0.40 -7.83
CA ARG A 127 2.47 -0.50 -9.12
C ARG A 127 3.66 0.45 -9.22
N LEU A 128 3.49 1.69 -8.75
CA LEU A 128 4.55 2.70 -8.76
C LEU A 128 5.76 2.36 -7.87
N CYS A 129 5.56 1.66 -6.74
CA CYS A 129 6.65 1.19 -5.87
C CYS A 129 7.60 0.22 -6.57
N TRP A 130 7.09 -0.57 -7.51
CA TRP A 130 7.89 -1.51 -8.28
C TRP A 130 8.46 -0.87 -9.55
N MET A 131 7.70 -0.01 -10.25
CA MET A 131 8.13 0.65 -11.48
C MET A 131 9.22 1.71 -11.28
N ILE A 132 9.21 2.40 -10.14
CA ILE A 132 10.06 3.56 -9.88
C ILE A 132 11.14 3.13 -8.88
N ASP A 133 12.36 2.96 -9.38
CA ASP A 133 13.48 2.47 -8.56
C ASP A 133 13.74 3.37 -7.35
N GLU A 134 13.56 4.69 -7.48
CA GLU A 134 13.76 5.65 -6.41
C GLU A 134 12.78 5.48 -5.23
N LEU A 135 11.67 4.75 -5.41
CA LEU A 135 10.73 4.45 -4.33
C LEU A 135 11.09 3.18 -3.56
N LYS A 136 11.85 2.26 -4.18
CA LYS A 136 12.16 0.94 -3.59
C LYS A 136 12.93 1.06 -2.29
N GLU A 137 13.92 1.95 -2.23
CA GLU A 137 14.68 2.21 -1.00
C GLU A 137 13.77 2.61 0.16
N LYS A 138 12.81 3.51 -0.11
CA LYS A 138 11.87 3.97 0.92
C LYS A 138 10.90 2.86 1.34
N VAL A 139 10.39 2.07 0.39
CA VAL A 139 9.55 0.91 0.70
C VAL A 139 10.29 -0.10 1.57
N MET A 140 11.56 -0.38 1.25
CA MET A 140 12.40 -1.27 2.05
C MET A 140 12.57 -0.76 3.49
N GLU A 141 12.81 0.54 3.67
CA GLU A 141 12.88 1.17 4.98
C GLU A 141 11.56 1.02 5.77
N LEU A 142 10.43 1.37 5.15
CA LEU A 142 9.12 1.41 5.81
C LEU A 142 8.60 0.03 6.24
N LEU A 143 8.91 -1.01 5.46
CA LEU A 143 8.45 -2.38 5.71
C LEU A 143 9.55 -3.27 6.32
N GLY A 144 10.70 -2.68 6.71
CA GLY A 144 11.81 -3.39 7.31
C GLY A 144 12.43 -4.47 6.40
N LEU A 145 12.35 -4.31 5.08
CA LEU A 145 12.77 -5.31 4.11
C LEU A 145 14.29 -5.45 4.07
N ASN A 146 14.76 -6.69 3.85
CA ASN A 146 16.17 -6.95 3.56
C ASN A 146 16.47 -6.64 2.09
N ALA A 147 17.40 -5.71 1.83
CA ALA A 147 17.81 -5.32 0.47
C ALA A 147 18.38 -6.48 -0.37
N ASN A 148 18.91 -7.53 0.27
CA ASN A 148 19.46 -8.70 -0.43
C ASN A 148 18.38 -9.77 -0.72
N ASN A 149 17.14 -9.57 -0.28
CA ASN A 149 16.08 -10.54 -0.53
C ASN A 149 15.55 -10.40 -1.96
N THR A 150 15.93 -11.34 -2.81
CA THR A 150 15.52 -11.38 -4.22
C THR A 150 14.02 -11.59 -4.44
N ASN A 151 13.25 -11.91 -3.40
CA ASN A 151 11.79 -12.02 -3.50
C ASN A 151 11.07 -10.67 -3.42
N ASN A 152 11.73 -9.62 -2.93
CA ASN A 152 11.13 -8.30 -2.88
C ASN A 152 10.83 -7.80 -4.30
N PHE A 153 9.67 -7.15 -4.44
CA PHE A 153 9.19 -6.57 -5.69
C PHE A 153 8.93 -7.60 -6.81
N LYS A 154 8.91 -8.91 -6.52
CA LYS A 154 8.36 -9.92 -7.44
C LYS A 154 6.83 -9.87 -7.44
N HIS A 155 6.20 -10.38 -8.49
CA HIS A 155 4.73 -10.40 -8.62
C HIS A 155 4.04 -11.64 -8.01
N SER A 156 4.82 -12.56 -7.46
CA SER A 156 4.32 -13.72 -6.72
C SER A 156 5.34 -14.17 -5.69
N PHE A 157 4.84 -14.74 -4.60
CA PHE A 157 5.63 -15.39 -3.57
C PHE A 157 5.48 -16.91 -3.69
N PHE A 158 6.60 -17.61 -3.58
CA PHE A 158 6.63 -19.07 -3.60
C PHE A 158 7.51 -19.60 -2.47
N ASN A 159 7.00 -20.60 -1.75
CA ASN A 159 7.75 -21.30 -0.73
C ASN A 159 7.45 -22.80 -0.82
N ILE A 160 8.42 -23.56 -1.35
CA ILE A 160 8.31 -25.02 -1.55
C ILE A 160 8.09 -25.74 -0.24
N GLU A 161 8.85 -25.38 0.80
CA GLU A 161 8.85 -26.06 2.09
C GLU A 161 7.46 -26.02 2.76
N HIS A 162 6.74 -24.92 2.58
CA HIS A 162 5.38 -24.75 3.07
C HIS A 162 4.31 -25.12 2.03
N GLY A 163 4.71 -25.47 0.80
CA GLY A 163 3.78 -25.77 -0.31
C GLY A 163 2.92 -24.57 -0.72
N VAL A 164 3.43 -23.34 -0.61
CA VAL A 164 2.67 -22.11 -0.82
C VAL A 164 3.06 -21.42 -2.12
N TYR A 165 2.04 -21.03 -2.89
CA TYR A 165 2.12 -20.05 -3.96
C TYR A 165 1.10 -18.94 -3.68
N ALA A 166 1.52 -17.68 -3.74
CA ALA A 166 0.67 -16.53 -3.45
C ALA A 166 0.92 -15.40 -4.46
N THR A 167 -0.15 -14.74 -4.87
CA THR A 167 -0.15 -13.56 -5.73
C THR A 167 -1.27 -12.62 -5.30
N HIS A 168 -1.17 -11.33 -5.63
CA HIS A 168 -2.21 -10.37 -5.34
C HIS A 168 -3.40 -10.55 -6.30
N GLY A 169 -4.63 -10.50 -5.77
CA GLY A 169 -5.85 -10.89 -6.50
C GLY A 169 -6.17 -10.07 -7.75
N HIS A 170 -5.58 -8.87 -7.90
CA HIS A 170 -5.80 -7.98 -9.05
C HIS A 170 -5.62 -8.65 -10.42
N ILE A 171 -4.75 -9.65 -10.53
CA ILE A 171 -4.48 -10.35 -11.79
C ILE A 171 -5.70 -11.10 -12.37
N PHE A 172 -6.74 -11.27 -11.56
CA PHE A 172 -8.01 -11.91 -11.94
C PHE A 172 -9.15 -10.90 -12.15
N ASP A 173 -8.88 -9.60 -11.98
CA ASP A 173 -9.85 -8.53 -12.12
C ASP A 173 -9.59 -7.73 -13.40
N ASN A 174 -10.55 -7.82 -14.34
CA ASN A 174 -10.48 -7.14 -15.63
C ASN A 174 -10.44 -5.60 -15.54
N PHE A 175 -10.75 -5.01 -14.38
CA PHE A 175 -10.63 -3.56 -14.17
C PHE A 175 -9.30 -3.14 -13.52
N ASN A 176 -8.62 -4.10 -12.87
CA ASN A 176 -7.41 -3.86 -12.09
C ASN A 176 -6.16 -4.56 -12.66
N TYR A 177 -6.31 -5.29 -13.78
CA TYR A 177 -5.22 -5.88 -14.53
C TYR A 177 -5.50 -5.85 -16.04
N GLU A 178 -4.66 -5.12 -16.77
CA GLU A 178 -4.75 -4.96 -18.24
C GLU A 178 -3.75 -5.85 -18.99
N GLY A 179 -3.01 -6.66 -18.24
CA GLY A 179 -2.00 -7.58 -18.74
C GLY A 179 -2.56 -8.80 -19.46
N GLY A 180 -1.71 -9.45 -20.24
CA GLY A 180 -2.02 -10.75 -20.84
C GLY A 180 -1.89 -11.91 -19.85
N SER A 181 -2.31 -13.11 -20.28
CA SER A 181 -2.16 -14.36 -19.50
C SER A 181 -0.71 -14.84 -19.32
N SER A 182 0.26 -14.06 -19.82
CA SER A 182 1.69 -14.36 -19.70
C SER A 182 2.29 -13.84 -18.40
N TYR A 183 1.62 -12.90 -17.71
CA TYR A 183 2.04 -12.34 -16.42
C TYR A 183 3.51 -11.87 -16.42
N THR A 184 3.92 -11.16 -17.47
CA THR A 184 5.26 -10.58 -17.61
C THR A 184 5.38 -9.26 -16.84
N ASP A 185 6.60 -8.81 -16.57
CA ASP A 185 6.85 -7.48 -15.97
C ASP A 185 6.21 -6.35 -16.80
N LEU A 186 6.15 -6.48 -18.12
CA LEU A 186 5.44 -5.53 -18.99
C LEU A 186 3.94 -5.52 -18.70
N ASP A 187 3.34 -6.69 -18.48
CA ASP A 187 1.92 -6.84 -18.16
C ASP A 187 1.56 -6.15 -16.83
N TYR A 188 2.39 -6.33 -15.79
CA TYR A 188 2.22 -5.66 -14.49
C TYR A 188 2.50 -4.15 -14.54
N GLY A 189 3.24 -3.68 -15.54
CA GLY A 189 3.49 -2.26 -15.79
C GLY A 189 2.36 -1.54 -16.50
N LEU A 190 1.41 -2.26 -17.10
CA LEU A 190 0.24 -1.66 -17.73
C LEU A 190 -0.62 -0.96 -16.68
N VAL A 191 -1.24 0.14 -17.11
CA VAL A 191 -2.05 0.99 -16.26
C VAL A 191 -3.46 0.43 -16.21
N PRO A 192 -3.96 -0.04 -15.06
CA PRO A 192 -5.33 -0.50 -14.96
C PRO A 192 -6.34 0.65 -15.08
N ILE A 193 -7.49 0.40 -15.71
CA ILE A 193 -8.57 1.39 -15.77
C ILE A 193 -9.08 1.81 -14.37
N GLY A 194 -8.88 0.97 -13.36
CA GLY A 194 -9.10 1.29 -11.95
C GLY A 194 -8.32 2.52 -11.45
N ASP A 195 -7.13 2.80 -11.99
CA ASP A 195 -6.29 3.95 -11.61
C ASP A 195 -7.01 5.29 -11.81
N PRO A 196 -7.42 5.65 -13.05
CA PRO A 196 -8.13 6.90 -13.28
C PRO A 196 -9.51 6.92 -12.62
N ILE A 197 -10.20 5.79 -12.47
CA ILE A 197 -11.48 5.71 -11.73
C ILE A 197 -11.26 6.14 -10.29
N THR A 198 -10.31 5.54 -9.59
CA THR A 198 -10.01 5.83 -8.18
C THR A 198 -9.64 7.30 -7.99
N THR A 199 -8.68 7.82 -8.76
CA THR A 199 -8.24 9.20 -8.55
C THR A 199 -9.23 10.25 -9.06
N LYS A 200 -9.90 10.03 -10.20
CA LYS A 200 -10.81 11.05 -10.77
C LYS A 200 -12.20 11.01 -10.15
N ILE A 201 -12.72 9.84 -9.83
CA ILE A 201 -14.07 9.70 -9.29
C ILE A 201 -14.00 9.73 -7.77
N LEU A 202 -13.24 8.81 -7.16
CA LEU A 202 -13.25 8.63 -5.70
C LEU A 202 -12.47 9.71 -4.96
N ALA A 203 -11.36 10.21 -5.49
CA ALA A 203 -10.61 11.30 -4.84
C ALA A 203 -11.05 12.70 -5.29
N LYS A 204 -11.16 12.96 -6.60
CA LYS A 204 -11.32 14.33 -7.12
C LYS A 204 -12.72 14.90 -6.94
N ILE A 205 -13.78 14.12 -7.18
CA ILE A 205 -15.15 14.61 -7.09
C ILE A 205 -15.47 15.03 -5.65
N PRO A 206 -15.22 14.19 -4.61
CA PRO A 206 -15.46 14.58 -3.22
C PRO A 206 -14.65 15.81 -2.82
N SER A 207 -13.35 15.83 -3.12
CA SER A 207 -12.47 16.96 -2.81
C SER A 207 -13.01 18.29 -3.38
N LYS A 208 -13.35 18.30 -4.68
CA LYS A 208 -13.89 19.49 -5.35
C LYS A 208 -15.26 19.91 -4.80
N LEU A 209 -16.15 18.95 -4.58
CA LEU A 209 -17.49 19.23 -4.07
C LEU A 209 -17.43 19.89 -2.70
N ILE A 210 -16.65 19.32 -1.78
CA ILE A 210 -16.45 19.88 -0.44
C ILE A 210 -15.83 21.27 -0.50
N LYS A 211 -14.82 21.48 -1.34
CA LYS A 211 -14.19 22.80 -1.51
C LYS A 211 -15.23 23.84 -1.97
N ASN A 212 -16.07 23.48 -2.94
CA ASN A 212 -17.10 24.37 -3.45
C ASN A 212 -18.20 24.67 -2.42
N ILE A 213 -18.64 23.67 -1.65
CA ILE A 213 -19.64 23.85 -0.58
C ILE A 213 -19.10 24.80 0.50
N LYS A 214 -17.85 24.60 0.94
CA LYS A 214 -17.20 25.48 1.92
C LYS A 214 -17.10 26.92 1.43
N LEU A 215 -16.76 27.12 0.15
CA LEU A 215 -16.68 28.46 -0.45
C LEU A 215 -18.04 29.17 -0.51
N LYS A 216 -19.12 28.42 -0.76
CA LYS A 216 -20.48 28.98 -0.83
C LYS A 216 -21.14 29.13 0.54
N ASN A 217 -20.55 28.57 1.60
CA ASN A 217 -21.09 28.53 2.96
C ASN A 217 -22.57 28.05 3.02
N THR A 218 -22.92 27.09 2.16
CA THR A 218 -24.30 26.65 1.93
C THR A 218 -24.78 25.55 2.89
N LEU A 219 -23.87 24.93 3.64
CA LEU A 219 -24.18 23.81 4.54
C LEU A 219 -23.57 24.05 5.91
N SER A 220 -24.21 23.48 6.93
CA SER A 220 -23.66 23.46 8.28
C SER A 220 -22.35 22.64 8.34
N SER A 221 -21.54 22.87 9.36
CA SER A 221 -20.31 22.09 9.58
C SER A 221 -20.59 20.59 9.72
N GLU A 222 -21.73 20.23 10.33
CA GLU A 222 -22.16 18.85 10.55
C GLU A 222 -22.56 18.17 9.23
N ASP A 223 -23.30 18.87 8.37
CA ASP A 223 -23.65 18.38 7.04
C ASP A 223 -22.41 18.18 6.15
N ILE A 224 -21.43 19.08 6.24
CA ILE A 224 -20.15 18.95 5.52
C ILE A 224 -19.39 17.70 6.00
N ILE A 225 -19.39 17.41 7.31
CA ILE A 225 -18.75 16.21 7.86
C ILE A 225 -19.48 14.96 7.38
N ARG A 226 -20.81 14.94 7.43
CA ARG A 226 -21.62 13.80 6.98
C ARG A 226 -21.46 13.55 5.48
N LEU A 227 -21.45 14.61 4.67
CA LEU A 227 -21.24 14.50 3.23
C LEU A 227 -19.84 13.95 2.92
N LYS A 228 -18.80 14.44 3.62
CA LYS A 228 -17.45 13.89 3.53
C LYS A 228 -17.41 12.41 3.87
N TYR A 229 -18.12 12.00 4.92
CA TYR A 229 -18.17 10.61 5.33
C TYR A 229 -18.83 9.75 4.24
N ASN A 230 -20.00 10.15 3.74
CA ASN A 230 -20.70 9.42 2.69
C ASN A 230 -19.85 9.22 1.42
N PHE A 231 -19.08 10.23 1.01
CA PHE A 231 -18.21 10.09 -0.16
C PHE A 231 -16.96 9.23 0.08
N ARG A 232 -16.53 9.08 1.34
CA ARG A 232 -15.43 8.19 1.71
C ARG A 232 -15.82 6.72 1.71
N GLU A 233 -17.11 6.42 1.91
CA GLU A 233 -17.66 5.06 1.93
C GLU A 233 -18.03 4.54 0.51
N ILE A 234 -17.93 5.37 -0.54
CA ILE A 234 -18.31 4.99 -1.91
C ILE A 234 -17.23 4.12 -2.61
N GLY A 235 -16.05 3.94 -2.01
CA GLY A 235 -14.94 3.23 -2.64
C GLY A 235 -14.03 2.47 -1.70
#